data_AF-A0A847ETU5-F1
#
_entry.id   AF-A0A847ETU5-F1
#
_cell.length_a   1.000
_cell.length_b   1.000
_cell.length_c   1.000
_cell.angle_alpha   90.00
_cell.angle_beta   90.00
_cell.angle_gamma   90.00
#
_symmetry.space_group_name_H-M   'P 1'
#
loop_
_entity.id
_entity.type
_entity.pdbx_description
1 polymer ?
#
loop_
_entity_poly.entity_id
_entity_poly.type
_entity_poly.pdbx_seq_one_letter_code
_entity_poly.pdbx_strand_id
1 'polypeptide(L)'
;MDTKYTRKDINEYTHEFELTIPFESFNHSYELMLKDYSKDLDLKGFRKGKVPSNLVSPQVKEVVKYETFEKLAPLYINTAVEKENLVPIAPYEFKEIPKFLENLDIPFTITVTTMPKFTLGNMKKVKVTKEVASVDEKEIDQAIEELKTSQKTETKEVNDAWAKEIGKVIGEETITTLKELREKIKSALQVQKEHYQMHKMQDEALKLAIKESKIEIPQPAVDFEASEREKAFNEDMKSRGVSIDDFLKANNITIEKMRELWQMDAKEAIESDVFLSLFAETKEVQVSDEELEEKIESIKKERPDADQSVFSNLEWREYVKRVEVKEKAFRLFIEEVLGKEFLDSHN
;
A
#
# COMPACT_ATOMS: atom_id res chain seq x y z
N MET A 1 12.13 13.45 29.32
CA MET A 1 11.28 14.65 29.52
C MET A 1 10.07 14.23 30.33
N ASP A 2 9.73 14.96 31.39
CA ASP A 2 8.45 14.75 32.09
C ASP A 2 7.34 15.39 31.25
N THR A 3 6.88 14.66 30.23
CA THR A 3 5.75 15.07 29.40
C THR A 3 4.46 15.02 30.22
N LYS A 4 3.86 16.19 30.47
CA LYS A 4 2.50 16.30 30.99
C LYS A 4 1.53 16.18 29.81
N TYR A 5 0.63 15.20 29.88
CA TYR A 5 -0.44 15.03 28.91
C TYR A 5 -1.72 14.54 29.59
N THR A 6 -2.85 14.83 28.97
CA THR A 6 -4.15 14.22 29.27
C THR A 6 -4.66 13.53 28.02
N ARG A 7 -5.20 12.32 28.19
CA ARG A 7 -5.76 11.50 27.11
C ARG A 7 -7.27 11.42 27.27
N LYS A 8 -7.98 11.52 26.14
CA LYS A 8 -9.41 11.28 26.04
C LYS A 8 -9.70 10.40 24.82
N ASP A 9 -10.36 9.27 25.03
CA ASP A 9 -10.80 8.42 23.93
C ASP A 9 -12.09 8.98 23.32
N ILE A 10 -12.06 9.29 22.02
CA ILE A 10 -13.22 9.78 21.27
C ILE A 10 -14.07 8.59 20.83
N ASN A 11 -13.42 7.54 20.33
CA ASN A 11 -14.01 6.27 19.93
C ASN A 11 -12.95 5.15 20.11
N GLU A 12 -13.22 3.96 19.58
CA GLU A 12 -12.34 2.78 19.73
C GLU A 12 -10.96 2.91 19.06
N TYR A 13 -10.81 3.84 18.11
CA TYR A 13 -9.60 4.00 17.30
C TYR A 13 -9.06 5.42 17.25
N THR A 14 -9.74 6.40 17.84
CA THR A 14 -9.34 7.82 17.87
C THR A 14 -9.14 8.26 19.31
N HIS A 15 -7.92 8.65 19.62
CA HIS A 15 -7.50 9.11 20.93
C HIS A 15 -7.02 10.55 20.83
N GLU A 16 -7.59 11.42 21.65
CA GLU A 16 -7.21 12.81 21.76
C GLU A 16 -6.18 12.97 22.88
N PHE A 17 -5.08 13.65 22.56
CA PHE A 17 -4.05 14.00 23.53
C PHE A 17 -3.96 15.51 23.64
N GLU A 18 -4.14 16.03 24.83
CA GLU A 18 -3.79 17.41 25.17
C GLU A 18 -2.40 17.37 25.80
N LEU A 19 -1.42 17.92 25.10
CA LEU A 19 -0.03 17.97 25.52
C LEU A 19 0.36 19.39 25.87
N THR A 20 1.42 19.53 26.66
CA THR A 20 1.96 20.83 27.03
C THR A 20 3.48 20.82 26.92
N ILE A 21 4.02 21.76 26.14
CA ILE A 21 5.46 22.05 26.10
C ILE A 21 5.76 23.09 27.17
N PRO A 22 6.59 22.79 28.18
CA PRO A 22 6.99 23.76 29.19
C PRO A 22 7.69 24.97 28.57
N PHE A 23 7.36 26.17 29.04
CA PHE A 23 7.92 27.43 28.53
C PHE A 23 9.45 27.41 28.52
N GLU A 24 10.08 26.98 29.61
CA GLU A 24 11.55 26.93 29.75
C GLU A 24 12.20 26.07 28.65
N SER A 25 11.61 24.91 28.34
CA SER A 25 12.11 24.02 27.29
C SER A 25 11.94 24.64 25.91
N PHE A 26 10.78 25.24 25.66
CA PHE A 26 10.52 25.92 24.40
C PHE A 26 11.44 27.13 24.19
N ASN A 27 11.56 28.00 25.20
CA ASN A 27 12.35 29.21 25.12
C ASN A 27 13.83 28.90 24.88
N HIS A 28 14.37 27.86 25.53
CA HIS A 28 15.73 27.41 25.29
C HIS A 28 15.96 27.03 23.81
N SER A 29 15.10 26.20 23.22
CA SER A 29 15.21 25.82 21.80
C SER A 29 14.94 26.98 20.85
N TYR A 30 14.00 27.87 21.20
CA TYR A 30 13.69 29.07 20.44
C TYR A 30 14.88 30.01 20.34
N GLU A 31 15.60 30.26 21.44
CA GLU A 31 16.79 31.11 21.45
C GLU A 31 17.93 30.52 20.60
N LEU A 32 18.10 29.20 20.62
CA LEU A 32 19.08 28.52 19.77
C LEU A 32 18.73 28.66 18.28
N MET A 33 17.47 28.40 17.92
CA MET A 33 16.97 28.54 16.55
C MET A 33 17.07 29.99 16.07
N LEU A 34 16.69 30.97 16.89
CA LEU A 34 16.77 32.39 16.56
C LEU A 34 18.22 32.84 16.36
N LYS A 35 19.15 32.31 17.15
CA LYS A 35 20.59 32.54 16.99
C LYS A 35 21.09 31.98 15.67
N ASP A 36 20.68 30.77 15.29
CA ASP A 36 21.08 30.17 14.02
C ASP A 36 20.49 30.95 12.83
N TYR A 37 19.20 31.28 12.88
CA TYR A 37 18.55 32.10 11.87
C TYR A 37 19.24 33.47 11.70
N SER A 38 19.63 34.12 12.81
CA SER A 38 20.35 35.40 12.79
C SER A 38 21.73 35.34 12.12
N LYS A 39 22.33 34.14 12.01
CA LYS A 39 23.62 33.98 11.32
C LYS A 39 23.46 34.10 9.81
N ASP A 40 22.32 33.68 9.28
CA ASP A 40 22.05 33.60 7.84
C ASP A 40 21.37 34.86 7.28
N LEU A 41 20.81 35.70 8.15
CA LEU A 41 20.19 36.98 7.75
C LEU A 41 21.23 37.99 7.25
N ASP A 42 20.97 38.51 6.04
CA ASP A 42 21.67 39.67 5.47
C ASP A 42 20.81 40.92 5.68
N LEU A 43 21.14 41.72 6.70
CA LEU A 43 20.47 42.98 6.98
C LEU A 43 21.36 44.16 6.56
N LYS A 44 20.77 45.12 5.85
CA LYS A 44 21.45 46.33 5.36
C LYS A 44 22.10 47.09 6.53
N GLY A 45 23.44 47.13 6.57
CA GLY A 45 24.22 47.77 7.63
C GLY A 45 24.86 46.81 8.65
N PHE A 46 24.57 45.51 8.59
CA PHE A 46 25.21 44.47 9.41
C PHE A 46 25.95 43.47 8.53
N ARG A 47 27.13 43.03 8.96
CA ARG A 47 27.85 41.95 8.28
C ARG A 47 27.12 40.63 8.55
N LYS A 48 26.91 39.81 7.51
CA LYS A 48 26.36 38.45 7.60
C LYS A 48 26.93 37.72 8.83
N GLY A 49 26.07 37.19 9.69
CA GLY A 49 26.50 36.53 10.93
C GLY A 49 26.58 37.40 12.20
N LYS A 50 26.31 38.70 12.11
CA LYS A 50 26.46 39.65 13.24
C LYS A 50 25.17 40.42 13.57
N VAL A 51 24.02 39.97 13.09
CA VAL A 51 22.72 40.55 13.44
C VAL A 51 22.35 40.13 14.88
N PRO A 52 22.21 41.07 15.82
CA PRO A 52 21.72 40.77 17.16
C PRO A 52 20.27 40.24 17.13
N SER A 53 19.97 39.19 17.89
CA SER A 53 18.67 38.49 17.91
C SER A 53 17.48 39.40 18.26
N ASN A 54 17.71 40.51 18.98
CA ASN A 54 16.70 41.51 19.29
C ASN A 54 16.27 42.34 18.07
N LEU A 55 17.14 42.53 17.07
CA LEU A 55 16.88 43.29 15.84
C LEU A 55 16.24 42.46 14.71
N VAL A 56 16.01 41.17 14.94
CA VAL A 56 15.26 40.29 14.01
C VAL A 56 13.81 40.78 13.93
N SER A 57 13.25 40.81 12.72
CA SER A 57 11.90 41.31 12.49
C SER A 57 10.84 40.47 13.23
N PRO A 58 9.71 41.06 13.66
CA PRO A 58 8.63 40.32 14.32
C PRO A 58 8.12 39.12 13.49
N GLN A 59 8.04 39.28 12.16
CA GLN A 59 7.63 38.22 11.24
C GLN A 59 8.56 37.01 11.30
N VAL A 60 9.88 37.25 11.29
CA VAL A 60 10.87 36.16 11.39
C VAL A 60 10.82 35.53 12.78
N LYS A 61 10.64 36.31 13.84
CA LYS A 61 10.49 35.77 15.20
C LYS A 61 9.27 34.85 15.32
N GLU A 62 8.18 35.17 14.63
CA GLU A 62 6.98 34.34 14.58
C GLU A 62 7.21 33.04 13.80
N VAL A 63 7.83 33.10 12.62
CA VAL A 63 8.24 31.91 11.85
C VAL A 63 9.12 30.98 12.69
N VAL A 64 10.13 31.54 13.37
CA VAL A 64 11.03 30.76 14.24
C VAL A 64 10.28 30.12 15.42
N LYS A 65 9.23 30.75 15.97
CA LYS A 65 8.39 30.13 17.00
C LYS A 65 7.67 28.89 16.46
N TYR A 66 7.07 28.98 15.28
CA TYR A 66 6.41 27.85 14.62
C TYR A 66 7.40 26.73 14.30
N GLU A 67 8.55 27.03 13.70
CA GLU A 67 9.58 26.02 13.42
C GLU A 67 10.12 25.36 14.71
N THR A 68 10.26 26.13 15.78
CA THR A 68 10.66 25.59 17.10
C THR A 68 9.59 24.63 17.62
N PHE A 69 8.31 24.99 17.49
CA PHE A 69 7.21 24.11 17.84
C PHE A 69 7.20 22.83 17.00
N GLU A 70 7.32 22.92 15.68
CA GLU A 70 7.36 21.77 14.77
C GLU A 70 8.49 20.79 15.09
N LYS A 71 9.62 21.28 15.61
CA LYS A 71 10.74 20.43 16.06
C LYS A 71 10.48 19.79 17.42
N LEU A 72 9.86 20.51 18.35
CA LEU A 72 9.66 20.04 19.71
C LEU A 72 8.42 19.16 19.86
N ALA A 73 7.30 19.52 19.24
CA ALA A 73 6.04 18.81 19.38
C ALA A 73 6.16 17.29 19.13
N PRO A 74 6.85 16.81 18.07
CA PRO A 74 7.04 15.37 17.85
C PRO A 74 7.69 14.63 19.03
N LEU A 75 8.62 15.26 19.75
CA LEU A 75 9.27 14.65 20.91
C LEU A 75 8.29 14.43 22.06
N TYR A 76 7.43 15.41 22.32
CA TYR A 76 6.41 15.32 23.37
C TYR A 76 5.32 14.32 22.97
N ILE A 77 4.89 14.35 21.70
CA ILE A 77 3.90 13.41 21.15
C ILE A 77 4.42 11.98 21.25
N ASN A 78 5.61 11.69 20.72
CA ASN A 78 6.18 10.34 20.73
C ASN A 78 6.33 9.82 22.17
N THR A 79 6.80 10.66 23.09
CA THR A 79 6.91 10.27 24.51
C THR A 79 5.55 9.91 25.11
N ALA A 80 4.47 10.64 24.78
CA ALA A 80 3.13 10.36 25.30
C ALA A 80 2.53 9.09 24.66
N VAL A 81 2.66 8.95 23.34
CA VAL A 81 2.17 7.80 22.57
C VAL A 81 2.87 6.51 22.99
N GLU A 82 4.19 6.53 23.17
CA GLU A 82 5.00 5.40 23.65
C GLU A 82 4.60 4.97 25.07
N LYS A 83 4.36 5.93 25.98
CA LYS A 83 3.91 5.64 27.35
C LYS A 83 2.56 4.91 27.37
N GLU A 84 1.69 5.22 26.42
CA GLU A 84 0.38 4.58 26.26
C GLU A 84 0.44 3.28 25.41
N ASN A 85 1.62 2.90 24.90
CA ASN A 85 1.84 1.77 23.99
C ASN A 85 0.90 1.79 22.77
N LEU A 86 0.61 2.98 22.24
CA LEU A 86 -0.21 3.12 21.04
C LEU A 86 0.67 3.04 19.80
N VAL A 87 0.17 2.36 18.78
CA VAL A 87 0.79 2.30 17.45
C VAL A 87 -0.09 3.10 16.50
N PRO A 88 0.31 4.33 16.12
CA PRO A 88 -0.45 5.14 15.18
C PRO A 88 -0.46 4.50 13.79
N ILE A 89 -1.59 4.57 13.11
CA ILE A 89 -1.77 4.05 11.74
C ILE A 89 -1.95 5.16 10.69
N ALA A 90 -1.92 6.41 11.13
CA ALA A 90 -1.98 7.61 10.30
C ALA A 90 -1.17 8.74 10.97
N PRO A 91 -0.77 9.78 10.23
CA PRO A 91 -0.19 10.99 10.80
C PRO A 91 -1.10 11.62 11.85
N TYR A 92 -0.49 12.27 12.85
CA TYR A 92 -1.24 13.00 13.87
C TYR A 92 -1.91 14.24 13.29
N GLU A 93 -3.16 14.50 13.65
CA GLU A 93 -3.83 15.75 13.26
C GLU A 93 -3.84 16.72 14.43
N PHE A 94 -3.37 17.94 14.18
CA PHE A 94 -3.46 19.03 15.15
C PHE A 94 -4.85 19.66 15.08
N LYS A 95 -5.55 19.74 16.21
CA LYS A 95 -6.89 20.37 16.24
C LYS A 95 -6.84 21.86 15.96
N GLU A 96 -5.81 22.51 16.46
CA GLU A 96 -5.63 23.95 16.37
C GLU A 96 -4.15 24.30 16.19
N ILE A 97 -3.91 25.44 15.56
CA ILE A 97 -2.59 26.05 15.52
C ILE A 97 -2.20 26.47 16.94
N PRO A 98 -0.99 26.12 17.43
CA PRO A 98 -0.57 26.47 18.78
C PRO A 98 -0.51 28.00 18.96
N LYS A 99 -0.99 28.47 20.10
CA LYS A 99 -0.93 29.88 20.47
C LYS A 99 0.27 30.12 21.37
N PHE A 100 1.18 30.99 20.92
CA PHE A 100 2.37 31.36 21.69
C PHE A 100 2.09 32.56 22.59
N LEU A 101 1.73 32.29 23.84
CA LEU A 101 1.58 33.33 24.86
C LEU A 101 2.92 33.60 25.57
N GLU A 102 3.16 34.85 25.97
CA GLU A 102 4.42 35.24 26.60
C GLU A 102 4.59 34.59 27.97
N ASN A 103 5.76 33.98 28.20
CA ASN A 103 6.16 33.36 29.46
C ASN A 103 5.19 32.29 29.98
N LEU A 104 4.44 31.65 29.08
CA LEU A 104 3.51 30.59 29.41
C LEU A 104 3.85 29.31 28.65
N ASP A 105 3.46 28.19 29.25
CA ASP A 105 3.53 26.88 28.61
C ASP A 105 2.67 26.86 27.34
N ILE A 106 3.04 26.00 26.40
CA ILE A 106 2.38 25.90 25.09
C ILE A 106 1.52 24.64 25.07
N PRO A 107 0.20 24.75 25.35
CA PRO A 107 -0.71 23.64 25.18
C PRO A 107 -0.98 23.41 23.69
N PHE A 108 -1.12 22.15 23.31
CA PHE A 108 -1.56 21.77 21.97
C PHE A 108 -2.30 20.43 22.03
N THR A 109 -3.26 20.25 21.12
CA THR A 109 -4.10 19.05 21.09
C THR A 109 -3.93 18.35 19.76
N ILE A 110 -3.67 17.04 19.83
CA ILE A 110 -3.61 16.17 18.66
C ILE A 110 -4.64 15.05 18.75
N THR A 111 -5.02 14.51 17.59
CA THR A 111 -5.70 13.22 17.48
C THR A 111 -4.70 12.17 17.00
N VAL A 112 -4.77 10.99 17.63
CA VAL A 112 -3.99 9.81 17.30
C VAL A 112 -4.98 8.74 16.85
N THR A 113 -4.82 8.26 15.63
CA THR A 113 -5.62 7.16 15.09
C THR A 113 -4.85 5.85 15.21
N THR A 114 -5.45 4.83 15.82
CA THR A 114 -4.88 3.50 16.03
C THR A 114 -5.73 2.43 15.33
N MET A 115 -5.18 1.24 15.12
CA MET A 115 -5.96 0.13 14.55
C MET A 115 -6.96 -0.39 15.59
N PRO A 116 -8.26 -0.49 15.29
CA PRO A 116 -9.21 -1.18 16.15
C PRO A 116 -8.82 -2.66 16.32
N LYS A 117 -9.29 -3.27 17.40
CA LYS A 117 -9.16 -4.72 17.59
C LYS A 117 -10.32 -5.42 16.90
N PHE A 118 -10.00 -6.29 15.94
CA PHE A 118 -10.98 -7.10 15.22
C PHE A 118 -10.96 -8.55 15.70
N THR A 119 -12.05 -9.27 15.44
CA THR A 119 -12.18 -10.70 15.73
C THR A 119 -12.60 -11.44 14.47
N LEU A 120 -12.00 -12.60 14.22
CA LEU A 120 -12.29 -13.36 13.01
C LEU A 120 -13.75 -13.80 12.98
N GLY A 121 -14.43 -13.51 11.87
CA GLY A 121 -15.80 -13.92 11.61
C GLY A 121 -15.94 -15.44 11.41
N ASN A 122 -17.17 -15.91 11.24
CA ASN A 122 -17.41 -17.34 10.97
C ASN A 122 -17.23 -17.66 9.47
N MET A 123 -16.08 -18.23 9.12
CA MET A 123 -15.73 -18.58 7.73
C MET A 123 -16.74 -19.52 7.06
N LYS A 124 -17.49 -20.34 7.83
CA LYS A 124 -18.53 -21.23 7.28
C LYS A 124 -19.74 -20.49 6.67
N LYS A 125 -19.91 -19.21 6.98
CA LYS A 125 -20.96 -18.37 6.38
C LYS A 125 -20.52 -17.70 5.09
N VAL A 126 -19.22 -17.69 4.78
CA VAL A 126 -18.69 -17.19 3.52
C VAL A 126 -19.08 -18.19 2.44
N LYS A 127 -19.96 -17.77 1.53
CA LYS A 127 -20.46 -18.59 0.43
C LYS A 127 -20.28 -17.84 -0.87
N VAL A 128 -19.35 -18.33 -1.69
CA VAL A 128 -19.11 -17.83 -3.05
C VAL A 128 -19.84 -18.72 -4.05
N THR A 129 -20.44 -18.10 -5.05
CA THR A 129 -21.13 -18.85 -6.11
C THR A 129 -20.10 -19.41 -7.09
N LYS A 130 -20.04 -20.73 -7.26
CA LYS A 130 -19.20 -21.37 -8.28
C LYS A 130 -19.82 -21.13 -9.66
N GLU A 131 -19.22 -20.23 -10.43
CA GLU A 131 -19.49 -20.10 -11.87
C GLU A 131 -18.60 -21.10 -12.62
N VAL A 132 -19.16 -21.81 -13.60
CA VAL A 132 -18.40 -22.74 -14.44
C VAL A 132 -17.88 -21.98 -15.65
N ALA A 133 -16.59 -22.10 -15.94
CA ALA A 133 -15.99 -21.57 -17.15
C ALA A 133 -16.42 -22.43 -18.33
N SER A 134 -17.02 -21.82 -19.34
CA SER A 134 -17.25 -22.46 -20.63
C SER A 134 -16.79 -21.54 -21.74
N VAL A 135 -16.07 -22.12 -22.71
CA VAL A 135 -15.71 -21.47 -23.97
C VAL A 135 -16.75 -21.82 -25.03
N ASP A 136 -17.36 -20.79 -25.60
CA ASP A 136 -18.32 -20.93 -26.70
C ASP A 136 -17.61 -20.92 -28.05
N GLU A 137 -18.21 -21.51 -29.08
CA GLU A 137 -17.62 -21.57 -30.44
C GLU A 137 -17.28 -20.19 -31.01
N LYS A 138 -18.09 -19.17 -30.69
CA LYS A 138 -17.85 -17.79 -31.13
C LYS A 138 -16.53 -17.23 -30.63
N GLU A 139 -16.12 -17.59 -29.41
CA GLU A 139 -14.87 -17.10 -28.82
C GLU A 139 -13.65 -17.78 -29.46
N ILE A 140 -13.81 -19.06 -29.83
CA ILE A 140 -12.79 -19.80 -30.59
C ILE A 140 -12.64 -19.17 -31.98
N ASP A 141 -13.74 -18.85 -32.65
CA ASP A 141 -13.71 -18.22 -33.97
C ASP A 141 -13.09 -16.82 -33.92
N GLN A 142 -13.42 -16.01 -32.90
CA GLN A 142 -12.79 -14.71 -32.68
C GLN A 142 -11.28 -14.83 -32.45
N ALA A 143 -10.83 -15.74 -31.58
CA ALA A 143 -9.42 -15.97 -31.34
C ALA A 143 -8.67 -16.39 -32.62
N ILE A 144 -9.30 -17.16 -33.50
CA ILE A 144 -8.73 -17.53 -34.81
C ILE A 144 -8.60 -16.31 -35.73
N GLU A 145 -9.61 -15.44 -35.78
CA GLU A 145 -9.55 -14.19 -36.55
C GLU A 145 -8.47 -13.24 -36.03
N GLU A 146 -8.31 -13.14 -34.71
CA GLU A 146 -7.26 -12.36 -34.07
C GLU A 146 -5.87 -12.92 -34.39
N LEU A 147 -5.69 -14.24 -34.33
CA LEU A 147 -4.44 -14.89 -34.73
C LEU A 147 -4.12 -14.65 -36.21
N LYS A 148 -5.12 -14.70 -37.08
CA LYS A 148 -4.96 -14.42 -38.50
C LYS A 148 -4.53 -12.97 -38.76
N THR A 149 -5.04 -12.03 -37.97
CA THR A 149 -4.75 -10.61 -38.13
C THR A 149 -3.42 -10.21 -37.50
N SER A 150 -3.06 -10.83 -36.37
CA SER A 150 -1.85 -10.52 -35.61
C SER A 150 -0.60 -11.22 -36.15
N GLN A 151 -0.73 -12.43 -36.71
CA GLN A 151 0.39 -13.21 -37.21
C GLN A 151 0.61 -13.05 -38.71
N LYS A 152 1.87 -12.92 -39.12
CA LYS A 152 2.25 -12.90 -40.54
C LYS A 152 2.41 -14.33 -41.04
N THR A 153 1.40 -14.84 -41.72
CA THR A 153 1.41 -16.14 -42.40
C THR A 153 1.47 -15.96 -43.92
N GLU A 154 2.08 -16.91 -44.63
CA GLU A 154 2.09 -16.95 -46.09
C GLU A 154 0.72 -17.37 -46.63
N THR A 155 0.03 -18.24 -45.88
CA THR A 155 -1.33 -18.67 -46.19
C THR A 155 -2.35 -17.58 -45.84
N LYS A 156 -3.18 -17.18 -46.82
CA LYS A 156 -4.22 -16.13 -46.70
C LYS A 156 -5.57 -16.63 -46.16
N GLU A 157 -5.84 -17.93 -46.31
CA GLU A 157 -7.09 -18.56 -45.90
C GLU A 157 -6.91 -19.38 -44.63
N VAL A 158 -7.93 -19.39 -43.77
CA VAL A 158 -7.91 -20.18 -42.53
C VAL A 158 -8.21 -21.63 -42.89
N ASN A 159 -7.16 -22.45 -43.02
CA ASN A 159 -7.23 -23.86 -43.38
C ASN A 159 -6.11 -24.66 -42.68
N ASP A 160 -5.96 -25.95 -42.99
CA ASP A 160 -4.95 -26.81 -42.37
C ASP A 160 -3.49 -26.36 -42.62
N ALA A 161 -3.22 -25.74 -43.77
CA ALA A 161 -1.89 -25.20 -44.09
C ALA A 161 -1.58 -23.97 -43.22
N TRP A 162 -2.56 -23.08 -43.05
CA TRP A 162 -2.45 -21.96 -42.11
C TRP A 162 -2.28 -22.44 -40.67
N ALA A 163 -3.02 -23.47 -40.25
CA ALA A 163 -2.89 -24.04 -38.90
C ALA A 163 -1.48 -24.61 -38.63
N LYS A 164 -0.85 -25.23 -39.64
CA LYS A 164 0.55 -25.68 -39.57
C LYS A 164 1.55 -24.53 -39.43
N GLU A 165 1.34 -23.45 -40.18
CA GLU A 165 2.20 -22.26 -40.06
C GLU A 165 2.09 -21.65 -38.66
N ILE A 166 0.86 -21.50 -38.14
CA ILE A 166 0.63 -21.01 -36.78
C ILE A 166 1.25 -21.94 -35.73
N GLY A 167 1.07 -23.26 -35.87
CA GLY A 167 1.70 -24.25 -34.98
C GLY A 167 3.21 -24.06 -34.85
N LYS A 168 3.90 -23.81 -35.98
CA LYS A 168 5.34 -23.49 -35.97
C LYS A 168 5.65 -22.15 -35.29
N VAL A 169 4.83 -21.13 -35.53
CA VAL A 169 5.01 -19.79 -34.92
C VAL A 169 4.90 -19.84 -33.40
N ILE A 170 3.97 -20.65 -32.86
CA ILE A 170 3.76 -20.80 -31.43
C ILE A 170 4.63 -21.90 -30.79
N GLY A 171 5.52 -22.53 -31.56
CA GLY A 171 6.41 -23.59 -31.07
C GLY A 171 5.74 -24.95 -30.83
N GLU A 172 4.52 -25.16 -31.32
CA GLU A 172 3.79 -26.44 -31.26
C GLU A 172 3.68 -27.09 -32.65
N GLU A 173 4.79 -27.69 -33.11
CA GLU A 173 4.90 -28.35 -34.42
C GLU A 173 3.97 -29.56 -34.60
N THR A 174 3.34 -30.03 -33.52
CA THR A 174 2.36 -31.12 -33.53
C THR A 174 1.02 -30.71 -34.14
N ILE A 175 0.76 -29.41 -34.30
CA ILE A 175 -0.48 -28.91 -34.90
C ILE A 175 -0.37 -29.00 -36.42
N THR A 176 -1.16 -29.90 -36.99
CA THR A 176 -1.18 -30.16 -38.44
C THR A 176 -2.52 -29.87 -39.11
N THR A 177 -3.58 -29.71 -38.32
CA THR A 177 -4.93 -29.45 -38.84
C THR A 177 -5.59 -28.26 -38.14
N LEU A 178 -6.55 -27.62 -38.81
CA LEU A 178 -7.34 -26.54 -38.24
C LEU A 178 -8.16 -27.02 -37.03
N LYS A 179 -8.56 -28.29 -37.02
CA LYS A 179 -9.26 -28.90 -35.88
C LYS A 179 -8.36 -28.98 -34.65
N GLU A 180 -7.11 -29.42 -34.81
CA GLU A 180 -6.14 -29.46 -33.71
C GLU A 180 -5.85 -28.06 -33.16
N LEU A 181 -5.70 -27.07 -34.04
CA LEU A 181 -5.53 -25.67 -33.63
C LEU A 181 -6.75 -25.16 -32.87
N ARG A 182 -7.97 -25.46 -33.33
CA ARG A 182 -9.21 -25.11 -32.65
C ARG A 182 -9.31 -25.71 -31.25
N GLU A 183 -9.00 -27.00 -31.10
CA GLU A 183 -8.99 -27.65 -29.78
C GLU A 183 -7.93 -27.05 -28.85
N LYS A 184 -6.75 -26.70 -29.40
CA LYS A 184 -5.71 -26.03 -28.62
C LYS A 184 -6.16 -24.65 -28.13
N ILE A 185 -6.71 -23.82 -29.03
CA ILE A 185 -7.26 -22.51 -28.69
C ILE A 185 -8.36 -22.64 -27.64
N LYS A 186 -9.28 -23.59 -27.83
CA LYS A 186 -10.34 -23.89 -26.85
C LYS A 186 -9.75 -24.23 -25.48
N SER A 187 -8.74 -25.11 -25.43
CA SER A 187 -8.09 -25.48 -24.17
C SER A 187 -7.39 -24.29 -23.50
N ALA A 188 -6.73 -23.43 -24.28
CA ALA A 188 -6.05 -22.24 -23.76
C ALA A 188 -7.04 -21.21 -23.22
N LEU A 189 -8.11 -20.92 -23.97
CA LEU A 189 -9.20 -20.04 -23.54
C LEU A 189 -9.92 -20.60 -22.30
N GLN A 190 -10.10 -21.91 -22.23
CA GLN A 190 -10.72 -22.57 -21.08
C GLN A 190 -9.85 -22.37 -19.83
N VAL A 191 -8.54 -22.65 -19.91
CA VAL A 191 -7.60 -22.42 -18.81
C VAL A 191 -7.57 -20.95 -18.38
N GLN A 192 -7.55 -20.02 -19.34
CA GLN A 192 -7.58 -18.58 -19.04
C GLN A 192 -8.87 -18.18 -18.31
N LYS A 193 -10.03 -18.70 -18.75
CA LYS A 193 -11.32 -18.43 -18.10
C LYS A 193 -11.40 -19.06 -16.72
N GLU A 194 -10.94 -20.29 -16.57
CA GLU A 194 -10.89 -20.98 -15.27
C GLU A 194 -10.02 -20.20 -14.29
N HIS A 195 -8.84 -19.73 -14.73
CA HIS A 195 -7.95 -18.91 -13.92
C HIS A 195 -8.60 -17.58 -13.53
N TYR A 196 -9.21 -16.87 -14.48
CA TYR A 196 -9.94 -15.63 -14.22
C TYR A 196 -11.09 -15.83 -13.22
N GLN A 197 -11.89 -16.88 -13.40
CA GLN A 197 -13.00 -17.19 -12.49
C GLN A 197 -12.51 -17.58 -11.11
N MET A 198 -11.43 -18.37 -11.02
CA MET A 198 -10.81 -18.73 -9.76
C MET A 198 -10.37 -17.48 -8.99
N HIS A 199 -9.62 -16.58 -9.61
CA HIS A 199 -9.20 -15.31 -8.98
C HIS A 199 -10.40 -14.46 -8.56
N LYS A 200 -11.39 -14.29 -9.44
CA LYS A 200 -12.65 -13.58 -9.11
C LYS A 200 -13.34 -14.19 -7.89
N MET A 201 -13.37 -15.51 -7.79
CA MET A 201 -13.97 -16.22 -6.67
C MET A 201 -13.15 -16.09 -5.38
N GLN A 202 -11.82 -16.11 -5.47
CA GLN A 202 -10.94 -15.85 -4.33
C GLN A 202 -11.15 -14.44 -3.78
N ASP A 203 -11.23 -13.44 -4.67
CA ASP A 203 -11.52 -12.05 -4.31
C ASP A 203 -12.89 -11.90 -3.67
N GLU A 204 -13.92 -12.55 -4.22
CA GLU A 204 -15.26 -12.54 -3.65
C GLU A 204 -15.29 -13.21 -2.26
N ALA A 205 -14.58 -14.33 -2.10
CA ALA A 205 -14.45 -15.00 -0.81
C ALA A 205 -13.83 -14.06 0.23
N LEU A 206 -12.73 -13.41 -0.12
CA LEU A 206 -12.02 -12.48 0.75
C LEU A 206 -12.92 -11.31 1.15
N LYS A 207 -13.60 -10.67 0.20
CA LYS A 207 -14.55 -9.57 0.46
C LYS A 207 -15.68 -9.97 1.40
N LEU A 208 -16.25 -11.16 1.20
CA LEU A 208 -17.29 -11.69 2.10
C LEU A 208 -16.75 -12.03 3.49
N ALA A 209 -15.52 -12.53 3.60
CA ALA A 209 -14.89 -12.87 4.87
C ALA A 209 -14.50 -11.64 5.70
N ILE A 210 -14.00 -10.58 5.06
CA ILE A 210 -13.77 -9.26 5.65
C ILE A 210 -15.09 -8.73 6.24
N LYS A 211 -16.17 -8.78 5.45
CA LYS A 211 -17.50 -8.33 5.88
C LYS A 211 -18.06 -9.14 7.06
N GLU A 212 -17.92 -10.47 7.04
CA GLU A 212 -18.36 -11.33 8.16
C GLU A 212 -17.54 -11.06 9.44
N SER A 213 -16.27 -10.68 9.29
CA SER A 213 -15.40 -10.27 10.40
C SER A 213 -15.64 -8.83 10.87
N LYS A 214 -16.51 -8.07 10.20
CA LYS A 214 -16.86 -6.68 10.49
C LYS A 214 -15.62 -5.78 10.60
N ILE A 215 -14.65 -6.01 9.72
CA ILE A 215 -13.45 -5.18 9.65
C ILE A 215 -13.85 -3.86 9.01
N GLU A 216 -13.74 -2.78 9.77
CA GLU A 216 -14.00 -1.41 9.33
C GLU A 216 -12.77 -0.57 9.63
N ILE A 217 -12.06 -0.15 8.59
CA ILE A 217 -10.82 0.59 8.73
C ILE A 217 -11.11 2.09 8.97
N PRO A 218 -10.44 2.73 9.95
CA PRO A 218 -10.57 4.16 10.16
C PRO A 218 -10.20 4.98 8.91
N GLN A 219 -11.04 5.96 8.56
CA GLN A 219 -10.83 6.82 7.39
C GLN A 219 -9.44 7.50 7.36
N PRO A 220 -8.88 8.01 8.47
CA PRO A 220 -7.54 8.60 8.45
C PRO A 220 -6.44 7.63 7.97
N ALA A 221 -6.59 6.33 8.22
CA ALA A 221 -5.65 5.32 7.74
C ALA A 221 -5.78 5.09 6.23
N VAL A 222 -7.02 5.06 5.73
CA VAL A 222 -7.31 4.97 4.29
C VAL A 222 -6.77 6.20 3.56
N ASP A 223 -6.99 7.39 4.12
CA ASP A 223 -6.52 8.66 3.56
C ASP A 223 -4.99 8.69 3.47
N PHE A 224 -4.32 8.24 4.52
CA PHE A 224 -2.87 8.19 4.55
C PHE A 224 -2.31 7.21 3.50
N GLU A 225 -2.80 5.97 3.47
CA GLU A 225 -2.38 4.97 2.48
C GLU A 225 -2.65 5.43 1.03
N ALA A 226 -3.81 6.05 0.77
CA ALA A 226 -4.12 6.61 -0.54
C ALA A 226 -3.14 7.73 -0.93
N SER A 227 -2.75 8.58 0.02
CA SER A 227 -1.78 9.65 -0.22
C SER A 227 -0.37 9.12 -0.50
N GLU A 228 0.04 8.04 0.17
CA GLU A 228 1.33 7.39 -0.09
C GLU A 228 1.34 6.71 -1.46
N ARG A 229 0.21 6.16 -1.92
CA ARG A 229 0.06 5.64 -3.30
C ARG A 229 0.13 6.75 -4.34
N GLU A 230 -0.56 7.86 -4.11
CA GLU A 230 -0.47 9.05 -4.97
C GLU A 230 0.99 9.51 -5.08
N LYS A 231 1.69 9.60 -3.95
CA LYS A 231 3.10 9.99 -3.91
C LYS A 231 4.00 9.02 -4.66
N ALA A 232 3.87 7.71 -4.41
CA ALA A 232 4.65 6.67 -5.09
C ALA A 232 4.41 6.69 -6.60
N PHE A 233 3.15 6.87 -7.03
CA PHE A 233 2.79 7.02 -8.43
C PHE A 233 3.44 8.27 -9.05
N ASN A 234 3.39 9.41 -8.36
CA ASN A 234 3.97 10.66 -8.83
C ASN A 234 5.50 10.56 -8.96
N GLU A 235 6.15 9.86 -8.03
CA GLU A 235 7.59 9.58 -8.08
C GLU A 235 7.96 8.67 -9.25
N ASP A 236 7.21 7.59 -9.48
CA ASP A 236 7.39 6.70 -10.64
C ASP A 236 7.21 7.45 -11.96
N MET A 237 6.16 8.26 -12.10
CA MET A 237 5.91 9.05 -13.31
C MET A 237 7.02 10.06 -13.57
N LYS A 238 7.47 10.76 -12.53
CA LYS A 238 8.60 11.69 -12.61
C LYS A 238 9.89 10.98 -13.03
N SER A 239 10.14 9.77 -12.53
CA SER A 239 11.32 8.98 -12.90
C SER A 239 11.32 8.56 -14.38
N ARG A 240 10.13 8.32 -14.95
CA ARG A 240 9.93 8.00 -16.38
C ARG A 240 9.88 9.25 -17.27
N GLY A 241 9.97 10.45 -16.69
CA GLY A 241 9.87 11.72 -17.41
C GLY A 241 8.46 12.03 -17.93
N VAL A 242 7.43 11.41 -17.36
CA VAL A 242 6.02 11.60 -17.75
C VAL A 242 5.36 12.60 -16.81
N SER A 243 4.68 13.60 -17.37
CA SER A 243 3.84 14.53 -16.60
C SER A 243 2.53 13.85 -16.21
N ILE A 244 2.10 14.02 -14.96
CA ILE A 244 0.83 13.49 -14.45
C ILE A 244 -0.33 14.03 -15.30
N ASP A 245 -0.30 15.32 -15.66
CA ASP A 245 -1.35 15.94 -16.48
C ASP A 245 -1.48 15.29 -17.85
N ASP A 246 -0.37 14.89 -18.46
CA ASP A 246 -0.37 14.23 -19.76
C ASP A 246 -0.86 12.78 -19.65
N PHE A 247 -0.51 12.09 -18.57
CA PHE A 247 -1.04 10.76 -18.26
C PHE A 247 -2.56 10.78 -18.05
N LEU A 248 -3.06 11.73 -17.26
CA LEU A 248 -4.49 11.89 -16.98
C LEU A 248 -5.27 12.17 -18.27
N LYS A 249 -4.76 13.05 -19.14
CA LYS A 249 -5.35 13.33 -20.46
C LYS A 249 -5.35 12.11 -21.38
N ALA A 250 -4.26 11.37 -21.45
CA ALA A 250 -4.15 10.19 -22.31
C ALA A 250 -5.15 9.08 -21.91
N ASN A 251 -5.42 8.95 -20.61
CA ASN A 251 -6.34 7.94 -20.08
C ASN A 251 -7.79 8.45 -19.92
N ASN A 252 -8.07 9.71 -20.27
CA ASN A 252 -9.38 10.36 -20.08
C ASN A 252 -9.91 10.29 -18.64
N ILE A 253 -9.04 10.47 -17.66
CA ILE A 253 -9.38 10.44 -16.23
C ILE A 253 -8.98 11.75 -15.56
N THR A 254 -9.69 12.14 -14.50
CA THR A 254 -9.34 13.31 -13.69
C THR A 254 -8.53 12.89 -12.46
N ILE A 255 -7.83 13.86 -11.85
CA ILE A 255 -7.09 13.61 -10.61
C ILE A 255 -8.01 13.22 -9.46
N GLU A 256 -9.22 13.81 -9.41
CA GLU A 256 -10.24 13.45 -8.42
C GLU A 256 -10.65 11.99 -8.60
N LYS A 257 -10.85 11.54 -9.84
CA LYS A 257 -11.21 10.15 -10.09
C LYS A 257 -10.08 9.18 -9.71
N MET A 258 -8.82 9.56 -9.98
CA MET A 258 -7.66 8.78 -9.54
C MET A 258 -7.58 8.69 -8.02
N ARG A 259 -7.81 9.80 -7.30
CA ARG A 259 -7.84 9.81 -5.84
C ARG A 259 -8.96 8.95 -5.27
N GLU A 260 -10.15 8.95 -5.87
CA GLU A 260 -11.22 8.02 -5.49
C GLU A 260 -10.80 6.55 -5.66
N LEU A 261 -10.12 6.22 -6.77
CA LEU A 261 -9.62 4.86 -7.00
C LEU A 261 -8.54 4.49 -5.98
N TRP A 262 -7.57 5.37 -5.70
CA TRP A 262 -6.57 5.12 -4.67
C TRP A 262 -7.18 4.96 -3.28
N GLN A 263 -8.22 5.72 -2.96
CA GLN A 263 -8.99 5.57 -1.71
C GLN A 263 -9.67 4.20 -1.62
N MET A 264 -10.33 3.77 -2.71
CA MET A 264 -10.96 2.45 -2.77
C MET A 264 -9.91 1.33 -2.63
N ASP A 265 -8.85 1.39 -3.42
CA ASP A 265 -7.78 0.39 -3.40
C ASP A 265 -7.05 0.37 -2.05
N ALA A 266 -6.85 1.55 -1.42
CA ALA A 266 -6.21 1.67 -0.11
C ALA A 266 -7.06 0.97 0.95
N LYS A 267 -8.36 1.25 0.94
CA LYS A 267 -9.31 0.61 1.84
C LYS A 267 -9.31 -0.91 1.66
N GLU A 268 -9.46 -1.40 0.43
CA GLU A 268 -9.51 -2.85 0.15
C GLU A 268 -8.19 -3.54 0.57
N ALA A 269 -7.05 -2.90 0.33
CA ALA A 269 -5.75 -3.44 0.72
C ALA A 269 -5.57 -3.51 2.23
N ILE A 270 -5.90 -2.45 2.97
CA ILE A 270 -5.78 -2.45 4.44
C ILE A 270 -6.76 -3.46 5.05
N GLU A 271 -8.00 -3.52 4.56
CA GLU A 271 -8.99 -4.51 5.02
C GLU A 271 -8.49 -5.95 4.81
N SER A 272 -7.92 -6.22 3.64
CA SER A 272 -7.33 -7.52 3.30
C SER A 272 -6.13 -7.85 4.18
N ASP A 273 -5.24 -6.88 4.40
CA ASP A 273 -4.05 -7.05 5.24
C ASP A 273 -4.41 -7.38 6.69
N VAL A 274 -5.37 -6.64 7.24
CA VAL A 274 -5.91 -6.86 8.59
C VAL A 274 -6.58 -8.21 8.68
N PHE A 275 -7.41 -8.59 7.70
CA PHE A 275 -8.06 -9.89 7.68
C PHE A 275 -7.06 -11.04 7.64
N LEU A 276 -6.07 -10.98 6.75
CA LEU A 276 -5.07 -12.03 6.62
C LEU A 276 -4.19 -12.15 7.85
N SER A 277 -3.82 -11.03 8.47
CA SER A 277 -3.10 -11.02 9.75
C SER A 277 -3.92 -11.67 10.86
N LEU A 278 -5.21 -11.29 10.97
CA LEU A 278 -6.14 -11.84 11.95
C LEU A 278 -6.39 -13.34 11.73
N PHE A 279 -6.52 -13.78 10.48
CA PHE A 279 -6.65 -15.19 10.13
C PHE A 279 -5.38 -15.97 10.45
N ALA A 280 -4.21 -15.43 10.11
CA ALA A 280 -2.91 -16.02 10.41
C ALA A 280 -2.72 -16.22 11.92
N GLU A 281 -3.02 -15.20 12.73
CA GLU A 281 -2.94 -15.27 14.19
C GLU A 281 -3.92 -16.29 14.77
N THR A 282 -5.18 -16.27 14.30
CA THR A 282 -6.22 -17.18 14.80
C THR A 282 -5.94 -18.65 14.46
N LYS A 283 -5.31 -18.90 13.31
CA LYS A 283 -4.94 -20.24 12.84
C LYS A 283 -3.51 -20.64 13.20
N GLU A 284 -2.81 -19.78 13.94
CA GLU A 284 -1.41 -19.96 14.34
C GLU A 284 -0.51 -20.32 13.14
N VAL A 285 -0.70 -19.61 12.03
CA VAL A 285 0.07 -19.85 10.79
C VAL A 285 1.53 -19.48 11.03
N GLN A 286 2.41 -20.45 10.82
CA GLN A 286 3.85 -20.28 10.94
C GLN A 286 4.54 -20.57 9.61
N VAL A 287 5.61 -19.81 9.37
CA VAL A 287 6.57 -20.03 8.29
C VAL A 287 7.86 -20.51 8.94
N SER A 288 8.29 -21.70 8.57
CA SER A 288 9.55 -22.28 8.99
C SER A 288 10.74 -21.55 8.35
N ASP A 289 11.92 -21.69 8.94
CA ASP A 289 13.13 -21.06 8.39
C ASP A 289 13.52 -21.65 7.03
N GLU A 290 13.16 -22.92 6.78
CA GLU A 290 13.34 -23.61 5.49
C GLU A 290 12.45 -22.98 4.40
N GLU A 291 11.14 -22.86 4.65
CA GLU A 291 10.20 -22.18 3.73
C GLU A 291 10.63 -20.73 3.45
N LEU A 292 11.14 -20.03 4.47
CA LEU A 292 11.65 -18.67 4.31
C LEU A 292 12.86 -18.62 3.37
N GLU A 293 13.82 -19.54 3.51
CA GLU A 293 15.00 -19.55 2.64
C GLU A 293 14.63 -19.94 1.20
N GLU A 294 13.68 -20.86 1.00
CA GLU A 294 13.13 -21.19 -0.32
C GLU A 294 12.51 -19.97 -1.00
N LYS A 295 11.71 -19.18 -0.26
CA LYS A 295 11.13 -17.93 -0.78
C LYS A 295 12.21 -16.89 -1.08
N ILE A 296 13.24 -16.78 -0.24
CA ILE A 296 14.36 -15.87 -0.49
C ILE A 296 15.12 -16.30 -1.77
N GLU A 297 15.30 -17.60 -1.99
CA GLU A 297 15.89 -18.11 -3.24
C GLU A 297 15.03 -17.85 -4.47
N SER A 298 13.70 -17.93 -4.37
CA SER A 298 12.83 -17.58 -5.50
C SER A 298 12.96 -16.10 -5.85
N ILE A 299 12.96 -15.21 -4.85
CA ILE A 299 13.15 -13.77 -5.04
C ILE A 299 14.53 -13.46 -5.68
N LYS A 300 15.59 -14.18 -5.27
CA LYS A 300 16.93 -14.04 -5.89
C LYS A 300 16.94 -14.43 -7.37
N LYS A 301 16.16 -15.45 -7.77
CA LYS A 301 16.06 -15.89 -9.17
C LYS A 301 15.31 -14.88 -10.04
N GLU A 302 14.28 -14.24 -9.48
CA GLU A 302 13.50 -13.20 -10.17
C GLU A 302 14.27 -11.88 -10.32
N ARG A 303 15.19 -11.59 -9.40
CA ARG A 303 15.99 -10.36 -9.39
C ARG A 303 17.49 -10.66 -9.28
N PRO A 304 18.12 -11.21 -10.34
CA PRO A 304 19.54 -11.57 -10.33
C PRO A 304 20.48 -10.35 -10.23
N ASP A 305 19.97 -9.15 -10.51
CA ASP A 305 20.66 -7.85 -10.46
C ASP A 305 20.54 -7.13 -9.11
N ALA A 306 19.75 -7.66 -8.16
CA ALA A 306 19.58 -7.07 -6.85
C ALA A 306 20.84 -7.19 -5.98
N ASP A 307 21.06 -6.21 -5.10
CA ASP A 307 22.17 -6.21 -4.15
C ASP A 307 22.05 -7.41 -3.18
N GLN A 308 23.05 -8.29 -3.23
CA GLN A 308 23.12 -9.51 -2.43
C GLN A 308 23.07 -9.24 -0.92
N SER A 309 23.52 -8.06 -0.47
CA SER A 309 23.53 -7.69 0.94
C SER A 309 22.13 -7.52 1.54
N VAL A 310 21.12 -7.22 0.70
CA VAL A 310 19.71 -7.08 1.13
C VAL A 310 19.17 -8.40 1.69
N PHE A 311 19.56 -9.54 1.11
CA PHE A 311 19.10 -10.86 1.55
C PHE A 311 19.65 -11.30 2.90
N SER A 312 20.70 -10.64 3.39
CA SER A 312 21.30 -10.88 4.71
C SER A 312 20.79 -9.89 5.78
N ASN A 313 20.03 -8.87 5.38
CA ASN A 313 19.46 -7.89 6.30
C ASN A 313 18.34 -8.55 7.12
N LEU A 314 18.46 -8.51 8.45
CA LEU A 314 17.50 -9.12 9.37
C LEU A 314 16.09 -8.51 9.25
N GLU A 315 15.98 -7.19 9.11
CA GLU A 315 14.69 -6.51 8.97
C GLU A 315 13.98 -6.90 7.68
N TRP A 316 14.75 -7.07 6.60
CA TRP A 316 14.24 -7.52 5.31
C TRP A 316 13.77 -8.98 5.39
N ARG A 317 14.55 -9.87 6.01
CA ARG A 317 14.15 -11.28 6.20
C ARG A 317 12.88 -11.40 7.04
N GLU A 318 12.76 -10.60 8.10
CA GLU A 318 11.54 -10.53 8.91
C GLU A 318 10.35 -9.98 8.11
N TYR A 319 10.56 -9.00 7.23
CA TYR A 319 9.52 -8.54 6.30
C TYR A 319 9.06 -9.66 5.36
N VAL A 320 9.98 -10.37 4.71
CA VAL A 320 9.65 -11.50 3.82
C VAL A 320 8.89 -12.58 4.59
N LYS A 321 9.32 -12.90 5.82
CA LYS A 321 8.61 -13.84 6.69
C LYS A 321 7.17 -13.41 6.96
N ARG A 322 6.94 -12.13 7.28
CA ARG A 322 5.57 -11.60 7.50
C ARG A 322 4.72 -11.68 6.23
N VAL A 323 5.29 -11.40 5.07
CA VAL A 323 4.59 -11.53 3.78
C VAL A 323 4.22 -13.00 3.53
N GLU A 324 5.16 -13.92 3.71
CA GLU A 324 4.92 -15.36 3.49
C GLU A 324 3.87 -15.92 4.48
N VAL A 325 3.84 -15.45 5.73
CA VAL A 325 2.78 -15.81 6.69
C VAL A 325 1.41 -15.41 6.15
N LYS A 326 1.29 -14.21 5.58
CA LYS A 326 0.03 -13.71 5.00
C LYS A 326 -0.36 -14.47 3.73
N GLU A 327 0.60 -14.78 2.85
CA GLU A 327 0.35 -15.62 1.67
C GLU A 327 -0.12 -17.03 2.06
N LYS A 328 0.54 -17.66 3.04
CA LYS A 328 0.13 -18.96 3.58
C LYS A 328 -1.24 -18.90 4.25
N ALA A 329 -1.53 -17.83 4.97
CA ALA A 329 -2.84 -17.60 5.56
C ALA A 329 -3.92 -17.46 4.48
N PHE A 330 -3.65 -16.75 3.38
CA PHE A 330 -4.55 -16.64 2.24
C PHE A 330 -4.82 -18.02 1.61
N ARG A 331 -3.77 -18.82 1.34
CA ARG A 331 -3.93 -20.19 0.81
C ARG A 331 -4.81 -21.06 1.72
N LEU A 332 -4.55 -21.05 3.03
CA LEU A 332 -5.34 -21.80 4.01
C LEU A 332 -6.80 -21.31 4.07
N PHE A 333 -7.01 -20.00 3.98
CA PHE A 333 -8.34 -19.40 3.92
C PHE A 333 -9.12 -19.86 2.67
N ILE A 334 -8.49 -19.81 1.49
CA ILE A 334 -9.11 -20.25 0.24
C ILE A 334 -9.40 -21.76 0.28
N GLU A 335 -8.49 -22.57 0.80
CA GLU A 335 -8.74 -24.00 1.01
C GLU A 335 -9.94 -24.26 1.93
N GLU A 336 -10.06 -23.50 3.02
CA GLU A 336 -11.16 -23.64 3.99
C GLU A 336 -12.53 -23.23 3.41
N VAL A 337 -12.56 -22.20 2.55
CA VAL A 337 -13.81 -21.60 2.05
C VAL A 337 -14.24 -22.14 0.69
N LEU A 338 -13.31 -22.29 -0.25
CA LEU A 338 -13.59 -22.68 -1.63
C LEU A 338 -13.20 -24.12 -1.96
N GLY A 339 -12.16 -24.64 -1.29
CA GLY A 339 -11.56 -25.95 -1.52
C GLY A 339 -10.18 -25.88 -2.18
N LYS A 340 -9.44 -27.00 -2.15
CA LYS A 340 -8.07 -27.09 -2.71
C LYS A 340 -8.00 -26.86 -4.21
N GLU A 341 -9.10 -27.10 -4.93
CA GLU A 341 -9.16 -26.92 -6.37
C GLU A 341 -9.09 -25.45 -6.82
N PHE A 342 -9.23 -24.50 -5.88
CA PHE A 342 -9.09 -23.06 -6.12
C PHE A 342 -7.73 -22.51 -5.68
N LEU A 343 -6.74 -23.36 -5.44
CA LEU A 343 -5.37 -22.93 -5.22
C LEU A 343 -4.62 -22.93 -6.55
N ASP A 344 -3.95 -21.82 -6.86
CA ASP A 344 -3.15 -21.73 -8.06
C ASP A 344 -1.98 -22.73 -7.98
N SER A 345 -1.73 -23.46 -9.06
CA SER A 345 -0.64 -24.45 -9.12
C SER A 345 0.75 -23.81 -9.27
N HIS A 346 0.82 -22.49 -9.34
CA HIS A 346 2.00 -21.71 -9.73
C HIS A 346 2.47 -20.66 -8.71
N ASN A 347 2.03 -20.72 -7.44
CA ASN A 347 2.52 -19.82 -6.38
C ASN A 347 3.30 -20.55 -5.30
#